data_AF-A0A8C4H742-F1
#
_entry.id   AF-A0A8C4H742-F1
#
_cell.length_a   1.000
_cell.length_b   1.000
_cell.length_c   1.000
_cell.angle_alpha   90.00
_cell.angle_beta   90.00
_cell.angle_gamma   90.00
#
_symmetry.space_group_name_H-M   'P 1'
#
loop_
_entity.id
_entity.type
_entity.pdbx_description
1 polymer ?
#
loop_
_entity_poly.entity_id
_entity_poly.type
_entity_poly.pdbx_seq_one_letter_code
_entity_poly.pdbx_strand_id
1 'polypeptide(L)'
;MSKRKILQSITLLSLPASITATECRGLFDASEAGYITSPGYPLEYPPHQNCHWIITAPEPSQRIVLNFNPHFEIERLDCKYDFIEIRDGTSETADVLGRHCSNIAPAPIISSGPSLQIRFVSDYAHQGAGFSLRYEIFKTGSEFCFRNFTSSSGMIESPGFPDKYPHNLECSYMIIAPPRMDITLTFLTFDLENDPLLVGEGDCKYDWLDVWDGLPQVAPLIGRYCGTKIPPEIQSSSGLLSLSFHTDMAVAKDGFSARYNMTHKEVSDSFHCSMALGMESGKISDDQISASTTFYDNRWLPRQARLNNDDNAWTPSEDSNKEYIQVDLHFLKVLTGIATQGAISKETQKSYYVTTFKLEVSTNGEDWMVYRHGKNHKIFHANTDPAEVVLNRVPQPVLARFVRIRPQTWRNGIALRFELYGCQITDAPCSDLQGLLSGLLPDAQISASSSRDMVWSPGTARLVASRSGWFPAPAQPLAGEEWLQVDLGVPKTVRGVITQGARGGDAGSGATTDNRAFVRKYKVAHSLNAKEWNFIMDSKTSLPKIFEGNTHYDTPELRHFEETVAQFIRLYPERWSPAGIGMRVEILGCDLPGRTFSDAFIDLCVAQLSIIHIE
;
A
#
# COMPACT_ATOMS: atom_id res chain seq x y z
N MET A 1 17.16 45.90 -64.45
CA MET A 1 18.02 47.12 -64.56
C MET A 1 17.69 48.02 -63.39
N SER A 2 18.50 48.04 -62.32
CA SER A 2 19.61 48.98 -62.04
C SER A 2 19.24 49.75 -60.76
N LYS A 3 19.72 49.32 -59.59
CA LYS A 3 20.89 49.87 -58.86
C LYS A 3 20.85 51.40 -58.67
N ARG A 4 20.79 51.86 -57.41
CA ARG A 4 21.94 52.48 -56.70
C ARG A 4 21.68 52.74 -55.20
N LYS A 5 22.76 52.48 -54.44
CA LYS A 5 23.02 52.64 -53.00
C LYS A 5 22.94 54.10 -52.54
N ILE A 6 22.56 54.33 -51.27
CA ILE A 6 23.14 55.37 -50.41
C ILE A 6 23.30 54.83 -48.99
N LEU A 7 24.48 55.06 -48.42
CA LEU A 7 24.97 54.69 -47.10
C LEU A 7 24.11 55.31 -45.97
N GLN A 8 23.93 54.58 -44.86
CA GLN A 8 23.59 55.17 -43.57
C GLN A 8 24.67 54.83 -42.54
N SER A 9 25.19 55.90 -41.94
CA SER A 9 26.23 55.93 -40.93
C SER A 9 25.82 55.16 -39.67
N ILE A 10 26.71 54.27 -39.24
CA ILE A 10 26.68 53.66 -37.92
C ILE A 10 26.99 54.75 -36.90
N THR A 11 25.98 55.15 -36.14
CA THR A 11 26.14 56.04 -34.99
C THR A 11 26.22 55.13 -33.76
N LEU A 12 27.35 55.17 -33.06
CA LEU A 12 27.56 54.44 -31.81
C LEU A 12 26.49 54.85 -30.80
N LEU A 13 25.57 53.94 -30.49
CA LEU A 13 24.80 53.99 -29.26
C LEU A 13 25.67 53.36 -28.17
N SER A 14 26.13 54.21 -27.27
CA SER A 14 26.81 53.86 -26.02
C SER A 14 25.93 52.91 -25.21
N LEU A 15 26.38 51.66 -25.09
CA LEU A 15 25.89 50.73 -24.06
C LEU A 15 26.18 51.34 -22.68
N PRO A 16 25.25 51.25 -21.71
CA PRO A 16 25.54 51.67 -20.36
C PRO A 16 26.61 50.73 -19.78
N ALA A 17 27.75 51.31 -19.46
CA ALA A 17 28.76 50.67 -18.65
C ALA A 17 28.25 50.61 -17.20
N SER A 18 27.72 49.46 -16.80
CA SER A 18 27.74 49.01 -15.39
C SER A 18 27.41 47.51 -15.31
N ILE A 19 28.41 46.66 -15.56
CA ILE A 19 28.49 45.38 -14.84
C ILE A 19 29.69 45.54 -13.93
N THR A 20 29.41 46.04 -12.74
CA THR A 20 30.37 46.16 -11.65
C THR A 20 30.88 44.78 -11.26
N ALA A 21 32.18 44.67 -11.08
CA ALA A 21 32.85 43.50 -10.53
C ALA A 21 32.32 43.18 -9.12
N THR A 22 31.41 42.22 -9.03
CA THR A 22 30.94 41.51 -7.83
C THR A 22 30.31 40.24 -8.39
N GLU A 23 30.75 39.02 -8.06
CA GLU A 23 30.04 38.20 -7.08
C GLU A 23 30.75 36.85 -6.93
N CYS A 24 32.01 36.84 -6.51
CA CYS A 24 32.61 35.62 -5.96
C CYS A 24 32.03 35.33 -4.54
N ARG A 25 31.01 36.07 -4.10
CA ARG A 25 30.12 35.71 -2.98
C ARG A 25 28.73 36.26 -3.22
N GLY A 26 27.68 35.58 -2.75
CA GLY A 26 26.30 36.07 -2.89
C GLY A 26 25.27 35.27 -2.08
N LEU A 27 24.16 35.93 -1.76
CA LEU A 27 22.95 35.31 -1.25
C LEU A 27 21.86 35.50 -2.32
N PHE A 28 21.30 34.42 -2.81
CA PHE A 28 20.29 34.42 -3.86
C PHE A 28 18.96 33.90 -3.33
N ASP A 29 17.89 34.55 -3.76
CA ASP A 29 16.52 34.10 -3.53
C ASP A 29 16.05 33.32 -4.76
N ALA A 30 15.56 32.10 -4.55
CA ALA A 30 15.06 31.22 -5.59
C ALA A 30 13.62 31.54 -6.03
N SER A 31 12.98 32.59 -5.48
CA SER A 31 11.64 33.05 -5.87
C SER A 31 11.49 33.27 -7.39
N GLU A 32 12.55 33.73 -8.05
CA GLU A 32 12.71 33.69 -9.50
C GLU A 32 13.90 32.80 -9.89
N ALA A 33 13.80 32.15 -11.05
CA ALA A 33 14.90 31.33 -11.54
C ALA A 33 16.10 32.20 -11.96
N GLY A 34 17.31 31.80 -11.56
CA GLY A 34 18.53 32.55 -11.83
C GLY A 34 19.70 31.67 -12.26
N TYR A 35 20.85 32.31 -12.50
CA TYR A 35 22.07 31.65 -12.92
C TYR A 35 23.23 31.99 -12.00
N ILE A 36 24.12 31.03 -11.77
CA ILE A 36 25.42 31.21 -11.11
C ILE A 36 26.49 30.67 -12.05
N THR A 37 27.59 31.41 -12.20
CA THR A 37 28.72 31.00 -13.02
C THR A 37 30.03 31.19 -12.27
N SER A 38 31.06 30.43 -12.66
CA SER A 38 32.43 30.79 -12.29
C SER A 38 32.78 32.19 -12.82
N PRO A 39 33.62 32.97 -12.12
CA PRO A 39 34.05 34.27 -12.61
C PRO A 39 34.69 34.15 -14.00
N GLY A 40 34.24 34.96 -14.96
CA GLY A 40 34.77 34.96 -16.33
C GLY A 40 34.13 33.96 -17.31
N TYR A 41 33.24 33.07 -16.85
CA TYR A 41 32.56 32.11 -17.74
C TYR A 41 31.93 32.78 -18.97
N PRO A 42 32.09 32.24 -20.20
CA PRO A 42 32.68 30.95 -20.56
C PRO A 42 34.20 30.99 -20.83
N LEU A 43 34.89 32.08 -20.46
CA LEU A 43 36.36 32.14 -20.51
C LEU A 43 36.97 31.42 -19.31
N GLU A 44 38.29 31.22 -19.36
CA GLU A 44 39.03 30.61 -18.25
C GLU A 44 38.79 31.36 -16.94
N TYR A 45 38.41 30.61 -15.89
CA TYR A 45 38.25 31.20 -14.56
C TYR A 45 39.60 31.68 -14.00
N PRO A 46 39.65 32.69 -13.11
CA PRO A 46 40.92 33.15 -12.56
C PRO A 46 41.57 32.14 -11.59
N PRO A 47 42.89 32.21 -11.34
CA PRO A 47 43.54 31.48 -10.26
C PRO A 47 43.14 31.99 -8.87
N HIS A 48 43.39 31.17 -7.84
CA HIS A 48 43.25 31.49 -6.42
C HIS A 48 41.85 31.98 -6.00
N GLN A 49 40.80 31.43 -6.61
CA GLN A 49 39.42 31.76 -6.27
C GLN A 49 38.94 30.93 -5.08
N ASN A 50 38.08 31.54 -4.27
CA ASN A 50 37.33 30.84 -3.24
C ASN A 50 35.97 31.52 -3.11
N CYS A 51 35.06 31.11 -4.00
CA CYS A 51 33.75 31.71 -4.13
C CYS A 51 32.70 30.96 -3.32
N HIS A 52 31.74 31.70 -2.77
CA HIS A 52 30.71 31.15 -1.87
C HIS A 52 29.34 31.76 -2.15
N TRP A 53 28.38 30.92 -2.52
CA TRP A 53 27.00 31.35 -2.74
C TRP A 53 26.05 30.54 -1.87
N ILE A 54 25.02 31.22 -1.35
CA ILE A 54 23.90 30.58 -0.66
C ILE A 54 22.65 30.88 -1.47
N ILE A 55 21.85 29.86 -1.75
CA ILE A 55 20.55 30.00 -2.39
C ILE A 55 19.51 29.64 -1.35
N THR A 56 18.50 30.48 -1.15
CA THR A 56 17.40 30.26 -0.22
C THR A 56 16.07 30.32 -0.95
N ALA A 57 15.16 29.41 -0.63
CA ALA A 57 13.76 29.48 -1.05
C ALA A 57 12.96 30.36 -0.07
N PRO A 58 11.89 31.03 -0.53
CA PRO A 58 11.07 31.89 0.31
C PRO A 58 10.26 31.12 1.37
N GLU A 59 9.87 29.88 1.10
CA GLU A 59 9.09 29.05 2.04
C GLU A 59 9.89 27.85 2.56
N PRO A 60 9.73 27.45 3.84
CA PRO A 60 10.50 26.35 4.44
C PRO A 60 10.27 24.96 3.83
N SER A 61 9.12 24.74 3.20
CA SER A 61 8.73 23.47 2.58
C SER A 61 9.22 23.34 1.13
N GLN A 62 9.62 24.46 0.51
CA GLN A 62 10.14 24.48 -0.84
C GLN A 62 11.55 23.92 -0.90
N ARG A 63 11.87 23.27 -2.02
CA ARG A 63 13.20 22.74 -2.33
C ARG A 63 13.77 23.49 -3.53
N ILE A 64 15.07 23.38 -3.76
CA ILE A 64 15.80 24.05 -4.83
C ILE A 64 16.42 22.99 -5.73
N VAL A 65 16.28 23.14 -7.04
CA VAL A 65 16.96 22.31 -8.04
C VAL A 65 18.05 23.10 -8.74
N LEU A 66 19.23 22.48 -8.90
CA LEU A 66 20.37 23.00 -9.64
C LEU A 66 20.55 22.20 -10.94
N ASN A 67 20.52 22.90 -12.06
CA ASN A 67 20.75 22.32 -13.38
C ASN A 67 22.04 22.89 -13.98
N PHE A 68 23.05 22.04 -14.19
CA PHE A 68 24.33 22.45 -14.78
C PHE A 68 24.27 22.52 -16.31
N ASN A 69 24.90 23.55 -16.87
CA ASN A 69 25.15 23.63 -18.30
C ASN A 69 26.14 22.52 -18.71
N PRO A 70 25.87 21.73 -19.77
CA PRO A 70 26.80 20.72 -20.26
C PRO A 70 28.19 21.25 -20.64
N HIS A 71 28.31 22.54 -20.96
CA HIS A 71 29.62 23.20 -21.12
C HIS A 71 30.23 23.50 -19.74
N PHE A 72 30.91 22.48 -19.21
CA PHE A 72 31.53 22.44 -17.89
C PHE A 72 32.99 21.98 -18.02
N GLU A 73 33.93 22.74 -17.46
CA GLU A 73 35.35 22.41 -17.50
C GLU A 73 36.11 22.96 -16.29
N ILE A 74 36.46 22.07 -15.36
CA ILE A 74 37.27 22.34 -14.18
C ILE A 74 38.42 21.32 -14.13
N GLU A 75 39.58 21.69 -13.58
CA GLU A 75 40.78 20.84 -13.53
C GLU A 75 40.50 19.40 -13.03
N ARG A 76 41.01 18.39 -13.73
CA ARG A 76 40.62 16.97 -13.58
C ARG A 76 41.27 16.21 -12.41
N LEU A 77 42.26 16.76 -11.73
CA LEU A 77 43.14 16.03 -10.80
C LEU A 77 42.45 15.63 -9.48
N ASP A 78 41.53 14.66 -9.56
CA ASP A 78 40.70 14.11 -8.46
C ASP A 78 40.01 15.18 -7.60
N CYS A 79 39.70 16.34 -8.20
CA CYS A 79 39.08 17.50 -7.57
C CYS A 79 39.82 17.98 -6.32
N LYS A 80 41.15 17.80 -6.30
CA LYS A 80 42.02 18.15 -5.17
C LYS A 80 42.39 19.63 -5.15
N TYR A 81 42.55 20.22 -6.32
CA TYR A 81 43.02 21.59 -6.52
C TYR A 81 41.83 22.49 -6.83
N ASP A 82 41.21 22.29 -7.99
CA ASP A 82 40.03 23.04 -8.41
C ASP A 82 38.76 22.18 -8.31
N PHE A 83 37.70 22.75 -7.74
CA PHE A 83 36.42 22.05 -7.59
C PHE A 83 35.24 22.99 -7.33
N ILE A 84 34.05 22.51 -7.67
CA ILE A 84 32.79 23.02 -7.14
C ILE A 84 32.21 22.01 -6.15
N GLU A 85 31.78 22.50 -4.98
CA GLU A 85 31.17 21.71 -3.92
C GLU A 85 29.79 22.27 -3.61
N ILE A 86 28.81 21.35 -3.48
CA ILE A 86 27.41 21.67 -3.18
C ILE A 86 27.06 21.00 -1.85
N ARG A 87 26.51 21.78 -0.93
CA ARG A 87 26.08 21.34 0.40
C ARG A 87 24.60 21.63 0.64
N ASP A 88 23.96 20.74 1.40
CA ASP A 88 22.53 20.77 1.67
C ASP A 88 22.19 21.60 2.92
N GLY A 89 21.97 22.90 2.72
CA GLY A 89 21.73 23.87 3.79
C GLY A 89 22.58 25.14 3.64
N THR A 90 22.67 25.93 4.71
CA THR A 90 23.37 27.22 4.72
C THR A 90 24.73 27.19 5.44
N SER A 91 25.05 26.09 6.14
CA SER A 91 26.26 25.95 6.96
C SER A 91 27.41 25.27 6.20
N GLU A 92 28.66 25.64 6.50
CA GLU A 92 29.86 24.95 6.00
C GLU A 92 30.00 23.52 6.52
N THR A 93 29.27 23.16 7.58
CA THR A 93 29.22 21.81 8.15
C THR A 93 28.06 20.97 7.62
N ALA A 94 27.24 21.52 6.73
CA ALA A 94 26.11 20.81 6.14
C ALA A 94 26.57 19.65 5.24
N ASP A 95 25.68 18.67 5.03
CA ASP A 95 25.96 17.46 4.26
C ASP A 95 26.37 17.81 2.83
N VAL A 96 27.41 17.13 2.33
CA VAL A 96 27.93 17.36 0.97
C VAL A 96 27.12 16.54 -0.02
N LEU A 97 26.34 17.20 -0.87
CA LEU A 97 25.60 16.56 -1.96
C LEU A 97 26.52 16.13 -3.10
N GLY A 98 27.61 16.87 -3.30
CA GLY A 98 28.64 16.47 -4.25
C GLY A 98 29.80 17.45 -4.34
N ARG A 99 30.97 16.91 -4.69
CA ARG A 99 32.15 17.67 -5.11
C ARG A 99 32.51 17.26 -6.52
N HIS A 100 32.61 18.24 -7.42
CA HIS A 100 32.73 18.00 -8.85
C HIS A 100 33.87 18.81 -9.47
N CYS A 101 34.52 18.18 -10.43
CA CYS A 101 35.53 18.74 -11.32
C CYS A 101 35.51 17.89 -12.61
N SER A 102 36.41 18.15 -13.57
CA SER A 102 36.46 17.54 -14.91
C SER A 102 35.64 18.26 -15.98
N ASN A 103 35.45 17.59 -17.12
CA ASN A 103 34.74 18.08 -18.30
C ASN A 103 33.32 17.50 -18.44
N ILE A 104 32.78 16.93 -17.35
CA ILE A 104 31.44 16.32 -17.32
C ILE A 104 30.63 17.08 -16.28
N ALA A 105 29.56 17.73 -16.73
CA ALA A 105 28.64 18.42 -15.85
C ALA A 105 27.95 17.43 -14.88
N PRO A 106 27.73 17.81 -13.61
CA PRO A 106 26.94 17.00 -12.67
C PRO A 106 25.51 16.76 -13.16
N ALA A 107 24.90 15.66 -12.71
CA ALA A 107 23.46 15.47 -12.83
C ALA A 107 22.70 16.55 -12.02
N PRO A 108 21.41 16.81 -12.32
CA PRO A 108 20.63 17.76 -11.54
C PRO A 108 20.65 17.42 -10.04
N ILE A 109 20.88 18.43 -9.21
CA ILE A 109 20.97 18.28 -7.75
C ILE A 109 19.76 18.96 -7.13
N ILE A 110 19.04 18.25 -6.25
CA ILE A 110 17.87 18.76 -5.54
C ILE A 110 18.21 18.82 -4.04
N SER A 111 17.88 19.92 -3.38
CA SER A 111 18.06 20.06 -1.93
C SER A 111 17.03 19.25 -1.14
N SER A 112 17.38 18.82 0.07
CA SER A 112 16.40 18.24 1.00
C SER A 112 15.53 19.31 1.68
N GLY A 113 16.07 20.52 1.84
CA GLY A 113 15.40 21.66 2.48
C GLY A 113 15.40 22.95 1.64
N PRO A 114 15.09 24.11 2.24
CA PRO A 114 14.89 25.37 1.52
C PRO A 114 16.18 26.12 1.22
N SER A 115 17.36 25.48 1.33
CA SER A 115 18.63 26.17 1.14
C SER A 115 19.74 25.27 0.60
N LEU A 116 20.61 25.85 -0.23
CA LEU A 116 21.83 25.21 -0.72
C LEU A 116 23.01 26.16 -0.56
N GLN A 117 24.17 25.60 -0.25
CA GLN A 117 25.44 26.32 -0.26
C GLN A 117 26.34 25.77 -1.37
N ILE A 118 26.87 26.67 -2.19
CA ILE A 118 27.76 26.36 -3.31
C ILE A 118 29.11 27.02 -3.04
N ARG A 119 30.19 26.24 -3.15
CA ARG A 119 31.55 26.72 -3.00
C ARG A 119 32.40 26.34 -4.20
N PHE A 120 33.06 27.31 -4.81
CA PHE A 120 34.01 27.08 -5.90
C PHE A 120 35.42 27.49 -5.47
N VAL A 121 36.39 26.59 -5.66
CA VAL A 121 37.80 26.82 -5.30
C VAL A 121 38.67 26.64 -6.54
N SER A 122 39.66 27.54 -6.74
CA SER A 122 40.74 27.35 -7.71
C SER A 122 42.13 27.61 -7.11
N ASP A 123 43.14 26.93 -7.65
CA ASP A 123 44.54 27.05 -7.26
C ASP A 123 45.34 28.01 -8.19
N TYR A 124 46.67 27.92 -8.23
CA TYR A 124 47.51 28.85 -9.00
C TYR A 124 47.64 28.51 -10.49
N ALA A 125 47.20 27.34 -10.97
CA ALA A 125 47.47 26.84 -12.32
C ALA A 125 46.27 26.10 -12.95
N HIS A 126 46.36 25.79 -14.25
CA HIS A 126 45.45 24.88 -14.97
C HIS A 126 43.95 25.22 -14.92
N GLN A 127 43.60 26.46 -15.25
CA GLN A 127 42.21 26.90 -15.34
C GLN A 127 41.52 26.39 -16.61
N GLY A 128 40.19 26.23 -16.55
CA GLY A 128 39.33 25.83 -17.66
C GLY A 128 38.16 26.78 -17.84
N ALA A 129 37.27 26.51 -18.80
CA ALA A 129 36.11 27.37 -19.07
C ALA A 129 35.17 27.58 -17.87
N GLY A 130 35.24 26.69 -16.87
CA GLY A 130 34.49 26.79 -15.61
C GLY A 130 33.10 26.18 -15.68
N PHE A 131 32.13 26.79 -15.00
CA PHE A 131 30.77 26.27 -14.94
C PHE A 131 29.71 27.37 -15.05
N SER A 132 28.53 26.96 -15.49
CA SER A 132 27.28 27.71 -15.39
C SER A 132 26.19 26.76 -14.90
N LEU A 133 25.40 27.21 -13.92
CA LEU A 133 24.24 26.47 -13.42
C LEU A 133 23.02 27.39 -13.34
N ARG A 134 21.84 26.82 -13.53
CA ARG A 134 20.55 27.46 -13.32
C ARG A 134 19.94 26.92 -12.03
N TYR A 135 19.51 27.82 -11.15
CA TYR A 135 18.77 27.47 -9.94
C TYR A 135 17.31 27.92 -10.06
N GLU A 136 16.39 27.13 -9.51
CA GLU A 136 14.97 27.49 -9.39
C GLU A 136 14.31 26.67 -8.26
N ILE A 137 13.14 27.11 -7.80
CA ILE A 137 12.32 26.32 -6.89
C ILE A 137 11.90 25.02 -7.57
N PHE A 138 12.16 23.91 -6.90
CA PHE A 138 11.70 22.59 -7.28
C PHE A 138 10.20 22.47 -6.92
N LYS A 139 9.34 22.78 -7.89
CA LYS A 139 7.89 22.69 -7.74
C LYS A 139 7.46 21.22 -7.82
N THR A 140 7.12 20.61 -6.68
CA THR A 140 6.58 19.24 -6.66
C THR A 140 5.08 19.17 -6.87
N GLY A 141 4.34 20.29 -6.83
CA GLY A 141 2.86 20.29 -6.92
C GLY A 141 2.14 19.53 -5.79
N SER A 142 2.89 18.82 -4.94
CA SER A 142 2.40 17.92 -3.90
C SER A 142 1.91 18.64 -2.65
N GLU A 143 2.38 19.86 -2.38
CA GLU A 143 1.99 20.66 -1.21
C GLU A 143 0.48 20.94 -1.12
N PHE A 144 -0.28 20.80 -2.22
CA PHE A 144 -1.70 21.14 -2.29
C PHE A 144 -2.65 19.94 -2.43
N CYS A 145 -2.16 18.70 -2.46
CA CYS A 145 -3.00 17.53 -2.74
C CYS A 145 -3.08 16.49 -1.62
N PHE A 146 -2.63 16.83 -0.41
CA PHE A 146 -2.94 16.10 0.82
C PHE A 146 -4.30 16.54 1.36
N ARG A 147 -5.31 15.65 1.40
CA ARG A 147 -6.66 16.02 1.86
C ARG A 147 -7.33 14.91 2.67
N ASN A 148 -7.93 15.30 3.79
CA ASN A 148 -8.77 14.43 4.62
C ASN A 148 -10.24 14.71 4.36
N PHE A 149 -11.04 13.65 4.29
CA PHE A 149 -12.46 13.67 4.00
C PHE A 149 -13.24 13.01 5.13
N THR A 150 -14.05 13.79 5.84
CA THR A 150 -14.88 13.36 6.98
C THR A 150 -16.38 13.55 6.74
N SER A 151 -16.76 14.20 5.63
CA SER A 151 -18.15 14.39 5.25
C SER A 151 -18.78 13.05 4.83
N SER A 152 -20.10 12.90 4.92
CA SER A 152 -20.79 11.65 4.55
C SER A 152 -20.71 11.30 3.06
N SER A 153 -20.35 12.25 2.21
CA SER A 153 -20.16 12.07 0.78
C SER A 153 -19.28 13.18 0.22
N GLY A 154 -18.57 12.92 -0.87
CA GLY A 154 -17.79 13.94 -1.55
C GLY A 154 -17.16 13.46 -2.86
N MET A 155 -16.44 14.36 -3.51
CA MET A 155 -15.64 14.07 -4.72
C MET A 155 -14.15 14.20 -4.42
N ILE A 156 -13.37 13.32 -5.03
CA ILE A 156 -11.91 13.27 -5.01
C ILE A 156 -11.45 13.30 -6.45
N GLU A 157 -10.63 14.27 -6.79
CA GLU A 157 -10.20 14.52 -8.16
C GLU A 157 -8.70 14.76 -8.18
N SER A 158 -8.05 14.38 -9.28
CA SER A 158 -6.65 14.71 -9.51
C SER A 158 -6.45 16.24 -9.57
N PRO A 159 -5.30 16.78 -9.13
CA PRO A 159 -5.07 18.23 -9.12
C PRO A 159 -5.22 18.83 -10.53
N GLY A 160 -6.05 19.85 -10.68
CA GLY A 160 -6.30 20.52 -11.96
C GLY A 160 -7.42 19.91 -12.82
N PHE A 161 -8.06 18.82 -12.38
CA PHE A 161 -9.15 18.18 -13.15
C PHE A 161 -10.24 19.19 -13.56
N PRO A 162 -10.74 19.15 -14.82
CA PRO A 162 -10.51 18.14 -15.87
C PRO A 162 -9.28 18.40 -16.77
N ASP A 163 -8.46 19.41 -16.46
CA ASP A 163 -7.19 19.60 -17.16
C ASP A 163 -6.17 18.53 -16.72
N LYS A 164 -5.10 18.39 -17.50
CA LYS A 164 -4.05 17.41 -17.23
C LYS A 164 -3.41 17.62 -15.86
N TYR A 165 -3.14 16.52 -15.16
CA TYR A 165 -2.48 16.59 -13.86
C TYR A 165 -1.02 17.07 -13.97
N PRO A 166 -0.52 17.78 -12.95
CA PRO A 166 0.91 18.12 -12.83
C PRO A 166 1.82 16.89 -12.75
N HIS A 167 3.09 17.08 -13.14
CA HIS A 167 4.16 16.08 -12.99
C HIS A 167 4.73 16.05 -11.57
N ASN A 168 5.39 14.95 -11.20
CA ASN A 168 6.08 14.72 -9.91
C ASN A 168 5.19 14.91 -8.66
N LEU A 169 3.89 14.66 -8.79
CA LEU A 169 2.94 14.63 -7.69
C LEU A 169 3.12 13.41 -6.79
N GLU A 170 3.00 13.67 -5.50
CA GLU A 170 2.83 12.68 -4.43
C GLU A 170 1.64 13.13 -3.59
N CYS A 171 0.45 12.65 -3.95
CA CYS A 171 -0.81 13.06 -3.33
C CYS A 171 -1.38 11.96 -2.43
N SER A 172 -1.98 12.34 -1.31
CA SER A 172 -2.65 11.42 -0.40
C SER A 172 -4.04 11.93 -0.03
N TYR A 173 -5.05 11.11 -0.30
CA TYR A 173 -6.45 11.39 0.01
C TYR A 173 -6.94 10.37 1.03
N MET A 174 -7.39 10.81 2.20
CA MET A 174 -7.86 9.92 3.27
C MET A 174 -9.35 10.13 3.53
N ILE A 175 -10.15 9.08 3.41
CA ILE A 175 -11.58 9.08 3.74
C ILE A 175 -11.74 8.42 5.11
N ILE A 176 -12.15 9.21 6.11
CA ILE A 176 -12.27 8.79 7.51
C ILE A 176 -13.76 8.63 7.82
N ALA A 177 -14.20 7.39 8.02
CA ALA A 177 -15.58 7.10 8.35
C ALA A 177 -15.81 7.04 9.87
N PRO A 178 -16.91 7.60 10.37
CA PRO A 178 -17.36 7.36 11.74
C PRO A 178 -17.61 5.86 12.02
N PRO A 179 -17.63 5.43 13.30
CA PRO A 179 -17.97 4.06 13.66
C PRO A 179 -19.32 3.62 13.08
N ARG A 180 -19.40 2.36 12.61
CA ARG A 180 -20.58 1.76 11.96
C ARG A 180 -21.00 2.42 10.65
N MET A 181 -20.05 2.94 9.88
CA MET A 181 -20.26 3.35 8.50
C MET A 181 -19.35 2.56 7.56
N ASP A 182 -19.92 2.15 6.43
CA ASP A 182 -19.17 1.57 5.32
C ASP A 182 -18.89 2.68 4.28
N ILE A 183 -17.67 2.68 3.72
CA ILE A 183 -17.23 3.62 2.68
C ILE A 183 -17.40 2.94 1.32
N THR A 184 -18.17 3.56 0.43
CA THR A 184 -18.27 3.16 -0.99
C THR A 184 -17.56 4.19 -1.86
N LEU A 185 -16.52 3.78 -2.58
CA LEU A 185 -15.77 4.59 -3.53
C LEU A 185 -16.10 4.14 -4.97
N THR A 186 -16.48 5.08 -5.82
CA THR A 186 -16.83 4.85 -7.23
C THR A 186 -16.10 5.83 -8.12
N PHE A 187 -15.37 5.32 -9.12
CA PHE A 187 -14.68 6.13 -10.12
C PHE A 187 -15.65 6.53 -11.24
N LEU A 188 -15.62 7.80 -11.61
CA LEU A 188 -16.43 8.38 -12.69
C LEU A 188 -15.63 8.46 -13.99
N THR A 189 -14.38 8.91 -13.87
CA THR A 189 -13.41 9.00 -14.97
C THR A 189 -12.04 8.54 -14.47
N PHE A 190 -11.26 7.94 -15.36
CA PHE A 190 -9.92 7.47 -15.04
C PHE A 190 -9.07 7.38 -16.32
N ASP A 191 -8.04 8.21 -16.42
CA ASP A 191 -7.04 8.21 -17.49
C ASP A 191 -5.69 8.66 -16.93
N LEU A 192 -4.82 7.69 -16.67
CA LEU A 192 -3.43 7.89 -16.22
C LEU A 192 -2.44 7.31 -17.23
N GLU A 193 -1.19 7.77 -17.21
CA GLU A 193 -0.14 7.16 -18.02
C GLU A 193 0.02 5.67 -17.69
N ASN A 194 0.21 4.85 -18.72
CA ASN A 194 0.56 3.44 -18.60
C ASN A 194 1.75 3.10 -19.51
N ASP A 195 2.38 1.96 -19.27
CA ASP A 195 3.47 1.46 -20.12
C ASP A 195 2.93 1.09 -21.51
N PRO A 196 3.28 1.85 -22.59
CA PRO A 196 2.72 1.64 -23.91
C PRO A 196 3.23 0.35 -24.59
N LEU A 197 4.27 -0.29 -24.04
CA LEU A 197 4.88 -1.50 -24.59
C LEU A 197 4.25 -2.78 -24.04
N LEU A 198 3.39 -2.69 -23.01
CA LEU A 198 2.70 -3.84 -22.43
C LEU A 198 1.25 -3.93 -22.94
N VAL A 199 0.94 -5.02 -23.63
CA VAL A 199 -0.43 -5.38 -24.03
C VAL A 199 -1.11 -6.04 -22.83
N GLY A 200 -1.68 -5.25 -21.92
CA GLY A 200 -2.39 -5.74 -20.73
C GLY A 200 -2.35 -4.76 -19.55
N GLU A 201 -2.72 -5.25 -18.36
CA GLU A 201 -2.49 -4.55 -17.08
C GLU A 201 -0.98 -4.55 -16.81
N GLY A 202 -0.27 -3.56 -17.37
CA GLY A 202 1.15 -3.35 -17.07
C GLY A 202 1.33 -2.96 -15.60
N ASP A 203 2.56 -3.08 -15.06
CA ASP A 203 2.86 -2.87 -13.63
C ASP A 203 2.69 -1.42 -13.12
N CYS A 204 2.01 -0.54 -13.88
CA CYS A 204 1.79 0.87 -13.56
C CYS A 204 3.06 1.57 -13.05
N LYS A 205 4.09 1.59 -13.92
CA LYS A 205 5.45 1.99 -13.57
C LYS A 205 5.69 3.51 -13.54
N TYR A 206 4.87 4.27 -14.25
CA TYR A 206 5.04 5.71 -14.43
C TYR A 206 4.08 6.46 -13.50
N ASP A 207 2.81 6.50 -13.88
CA ASP A 207 1.74 7.11 -13.09
C ASP A 207 0.82 6.03 -12.54
N TRP A 208 0.42 6.17 -11.28
CA TRP A 208 -0.48 5.22 -10.67
C TRP A 208 -1.30 5.81 -9.53
N LEU A 209 -2.44 5.17 -9.29
CA LEU A 209 -3.28 5.38 -8.13
C LEU A 209 -3.33 4.10 -7.30
N ASP A 210 -2.74 4.13 -6.11
CA ASP A 210 -2.85 3.06 -5.13
C ASP A 210 -4.07 3.32 -4.23
N VAL A 211 -4.88 2.29 -3.99
CA VAL A 211 -6.01 2.35 -3.03
C VAL A 211 -5.73 1.40 -1.88
N TRP A 212 -5.82 1.90 -0.64
CA TRP A 212 -5.44 1.20 0.59
C TRP A 212 -6.66 1.04 1.51
N ASP A 213 -6.82 -0.15 2.12
CA ASP A 213 -7.84 -0.39 3.15
C ASP A 213 -7.39 0.09 4.54
N GLY A 214 -6.95 1.34 4.62
CA GLY A 214 -6.40 1.98 5.81
C GLY A 214 -5.33 3.00 5.47
N LEU A 215 -4.34 3.17 6.34
CA LEU A 215 -3.21 4.08 6.12
C LEU A 215 -2.31 3.59 4.97
N PRO A 216 -1.85 4.48 4.07
CA PRO A 216 -0.90 4.13 3.02
C PRO A 216 0.37 3.49 3.59
N GLN A 217 0.92 2.50 2.90
CA GLN A 217 2.13 1.74 3.29
C GLN A 217 2.03 0.94 4.61
N VAL A 218 0.95 1.07 5.37
CA VAL A 218 0.68 0.28 6.57
C VAL A 218 -0.39 -0.76 6.28
N ALA A 219 -1.54 -0.35 5.75
CA ALA A 219 -2.66 -1.25 5.49
C ALA A 219 -2.46 -2.07 4.20
N PRO A 220 -3.22 -3.16 4.00
CA PRO A 220 -3.17 -3.92 2.74
C PRO A 220 -3.56 -3.06 1.53
N LEU A 221 -2.77 -3.14 0.46
CA LEU A 221 -3.09 -2.56 -0.84
C LEU A 221 -4.28 -3.30 -1.45
N ILE A 222 -5.35 -2.56 -1.78
CA ILE A 222 -6.51 -3.12 -2.50
C ILE A 222 -6.11 -3.34 -3.95
N GLY A 223 -5.58 -2.30 -4.60
CA GLY A 223 -5.10 -2.37 -5.97
C GLY A 223 -4.29 -1.14 -6.36
N ARG A 224 -3.46 -1.31 -7.39
CA ARG A 224 -2.74 -0.26 -8.11
C ARG A 224 -3.36 -0.10 -9.48
N TYR A 225 -3.74 1.12 -9.84
CA TYR A 225 -4.47 1.41 -11.08
C TYR A 225 -3.74 2.44 -11.93
N CYS A 226 -3.74 2.24 -13.26
CA CYS A 226 -3.22 3.17 -14.26
C CYS A 226 -3.89 2.91 -15.62
N GLY A 227 -3.60 3.73 -16.64
CA GLY A 227 -4.23 3.62 -17.96
C GLY A 227 -5.65 4.18 -17.97
N THR A 228 -6.46 3.69 -18.91
CA THR A 228 -7.82 4.22 -19.22
C THR A 228 -8.97 3.37 -18.66
N LYS A 229 -8.65 2.25 -18.00
CA LYS A 229 -9.65 1.34 -17.46
C LYS A 229 -10.13 1.87 -16.12
N ILE A 230 -11.44 2.12 -16.02
CA ILE A 230 -12.07 2.61 -14.79
C ILE A 230 -11.98 1.52 -13.70
N PRO A 231 -11.39 1.82 -12.52
CA PRO A 231 -11.32 0.86 -11.43
C PRO A 231 -12.71 0.44 -10.94
N PRO A 232 -12.86 -0.81 -10.46
CA PRO A 232 -14.14 -1.31 -9.94
C PRO A 232 -14.58 -0.55 -8.68
N GLU A 233 -15.87 -0.62 -8.35
CA GLU A 233 -16.40 -0.08 -7.08
C GLU A 233 -15.75 -0.77 -5.88
N ILE A 234 -15.35 0.04 -4.88
CA ILE A 234 -14.68 -0.42 -3.68
C ILE A 234 -15.57 -0.13 -2.46
N GLN A 235 -15.87 -1.16 -1.68
CA GLN A 235 -16.66 -1.06 -0.44
C GLN A 235 -15.81 -1.49 0.76
N SER A 236 -15.34 -0.52 1.56
CA SER A 236 -14.54 -0.76 2.76
C SER A 236 -15.38 -0.60 4.03
N SER A 237 -15.14 -1.48 5.01
CA SER A 237 -15.72 -1.44 6.35
C SER A 237 -14.68 -1.26 7.46
N SER A 238 -13.45 -0.86 7.11
CA SER A 238 -12.32 -0.73 8.04
C SER A 238 -12.28 0.62 8.79
N GLY A 239 -13.15 1.56 8.41
CA GLY A 239 -13.23 2.92 8.97
C GLY A 239 -12.28 3.94 8.32
N LEU A 240 -11.33 3.49 7.49
CA LEU A 240 -10.38 4.34 6.78
C LEU A 240 -10.08 3.78 5.39
N LEU A 241 -10.30 4.59 4.35
CA LEU A 241 -9.91 4.27 2.97
C LEU A 241 -8.99 5.37 2.46
N SER A 242 -7.81 5.01 1.96
CA SER A 242 -6.83 6.00 1.47
C SER A 242 -6.48 5.78 0.01
N LEU A 243 -6.21 6.86 -0.71
CA LEU A 243 -5.73 6.85 -2.08
C LEU A 243 -4.37 7.56 -2.13
N SER A 244 -3.38 6.95 -2.78
CA SER A 244 -2.07 7.54 -3.04
C SER A 244 -1.89 7.71 -4.55
N PHE A 245 -1.81 8.95 -5.01
CA PHE A 245 -1.65 9.27 -6.42
C PHE A 245 -0.22 9.76 -6.69
N HIS A 246 0.49 9.00 -7.51
CA HIS A 246 1.85 9.27 -7.92
C HIS A 246 1.91 9.60 -9.40
N THR A 247 2.70 10.60 -9.77
CA THR A 247 3.00 10.92 -11.18
C THR A 247 4.48 11.11 -11.39
N ASP A 248 5.01 10.70 -12.55
CA ASP A 248 6.41 10.89 -12.88
C ASP A 248 6.72 12.29 -13.48
N MET A 249 7.93 12.44 -14.03
CA MET A 249 8.43 13.72 -14.57
C MET A 249 7.89 14.08 -15.96
N ALA A 250 7.09 13.22 -16.62
CA ALA A 250 6.65 13.39 -17.99
C ALA A 250 5.20 12.90 -18.20
N VAL A 251 4.71 13.04 -19.45
CA VAL A 251 3.45 12.47 -19.98
C VAL A 251 2.24 12.51 -19.03
N ALA A 252 1.60 13.67 -18.90
CA ALA A 252 0.34 13.79 -18.18
C ALA A 252 -0.89 13.46 -19.05
N LYS A 253 -1.88 12.79 -18.44
CA LYS A 253 -3.21 12.47 -18.96
C LYS A 253 -4.30 13.30 -18.26
N ASP A 254 -5.56 12.99 -18.52
CA ASP A 254 -6.71 13.77 -18.01
C ASP A 254 -6.97 13.53 -16.51
N GLY A 255 -6.39 12.48 -15.91
CA GLY A 255 -6.46 12.21 -14.48
C GLY A 255 -7.68 11.40 -14.07
N PHE A 256 -8.18 11.62 -12.86
CA PHE A 256 -9.31 10.87 -12.33
C PHE A 256 -10.29 11.76 -11.56
N SER A 257 -11.56 11.36 -11.57
CA SER A 257 -12.61 11.89 -10.70
C SER A 257 -13.37 10.72 -10.10
N ALA A 258 -13.45 10.70 -8.77
CA ALA A 258 -14.12 9.65 -8.00
C ALA A 258 -15.07 10.28 -6.98
N ARG A 259 -16.18 9.60 -6.69
CA ARG A 259 -17.07 9.96 -5.59
C ARG A 259 -17.00 8.91 -4.49
N TYR A 260 -17.07 9.36 -3.25
CA TYR A 260 -17.24 8.48 -2.11
C TYR A 260 -18.56 8.81 -1.39
N ASN A 261 -19.19 7.78 -0.85
CA ASN A 261 -20.37 7.88 0.01
C ASN A 261 -20.17 6.98 1.24
N MET A 262 -20.60 7.47 2.40
CA MET A 262 -20.63 6.72 3.65
C MET A 262 -22.07 6.30 3.94
N THR A 263 -22.29 5.03 4.22
CA THR A 263 -23.61 4.49 4.55
C THR A 263 -23.59 3.83 5.91
N HIS A 264 -24.65 4.02 6.69
CA HIS A 264 -24.80 3.32 7.97
C HIS A 264 -24.84 1.82 7.76
N LYS A 265 -24.08 1.11 8.59
CA LYS A 265 -24.07 -0.33 8.63
C LYS A 265 -25.31 -0.84 9.39
N GLU A 266 -26.23 -1.48 8.68
CA GLU A 266 -27.37 -2.16 9.30
C GLU A 266 -26.95 -3.57 9.75
N VAL A 267 -26.71 -3.75 11.06
CA VAL A 267 -26.46 -5.07 11.64
C VAL A 267 -27.78 -5.64 12.15
N SER A 268 -28.21 -6.76 11.58
CA SER A 268 -29.40 -7.50 12.03
C SER A 268 -29.05 -8.45 13.18
N ASP A 269 -29.91 -8.52 14.20
CA ASP A 269 -29.78 -9.47 15.31
C ASP A 269 -29.88 -10.94 14.85
N SER A 270 -30.51 -11.22 13.70
CA SER A 270 -30.61 -12.55 13.09
C SER A 270 -29.55 -12.78 12.01
N PHE A 271 -28.32 -12.34 12.24
CA PHE A 271 -27.24 -12.45 11.28
C PHE A 271 -26.83 -13.91 11.02
N HIS A 272 -26.81 -14.29 9.74
CA HIS A 272 -26.28 -15.56 9.26
C HIS A 272 -25.20 -15.29 8.21
N CYS A 273 -23.97 -15.75 8.49
CA CYS A 273 -22.83 -15.61 7.60
C CYS A 273 -22.91 -16.60 6.42
N SER A 274 -23.90 -16.43 5.55
CA SER A 274 -24.17 -17.30 4.40
C SER A 274 -24.67 -16.51 3.19
N MET A 275 -24.26 -15.25 3.07
CA MET A 275 -24.65 -14.37 1.96
C MET A 275 -23.76 -14.63 0.75
N ALA A 276 -24.32 -14.51 -0.45
CA ALA A 276 -23.54 -14.58 -1.69
C ALA A 276 -22.56 -13.41 -1.76
N LEU A 277 -21.29 -13.69 -2.05
CA LEU A 277 -20.22 -12.70 -2.01
C LEU A 277 -20.12 -11.87 -3.30
N GLY A 278 -20.65 -12.37 -4.42
CA GLY A 278 -20.89 -11.50 -5.57
C GLY A 278 -20.62 -12.06 -6.97
N MET A 279 -20.43 -13.38 -7.14
CA MET A 279 -20.16 -13.94 -8.46
C MET A 279 -21.38 -13.76 -9.38
N GLU A 280 -22.57 -14.18 -8.94
CA GLU A 280 -23.80 -14.07 -9.75
C GLU A 280 -24.28 -12.62 -9.87
N SER A 281 -24.22 -11.86 -8.77
CA SER A 281 -24.73 -10.48 -8.72
C SER A 281 -23.87 -9.43 -9.42
N GLY A 282 -22.63 -9.76 -9.80
CA GLY A 282 -21.68 -8.81 -10.37
C GLY A 282 -20.95 -7.93 -9.35
N LYS A 283 -21.24 -8.05 -8.05
CA LYS A 283 -20.51 -7.33 -6.99
C LYS A 283 -19.02 -7.67 -6.96
N ILE A 284 -18.67 -8.92 -7.31
CA ILE A 284 -17.30 -9.27 -7.66
C ILE A 284 -17.14 -8.90 -9.13
N SER A 285 -16.29 -7.94 -9.43
CA SER A 285 -16.01 -7.47 -10.80
C SER A 285 -15.23 -8.52 -11.61
N ASP A 286 -15.16 -8.35 -12.93
CA ASP A 286 -14.41 -9.29 -13.79
C ASP A 286 -12.90 -9.27 -13.50
N ASP A 287 -12.37 -8.14 -13.04
CA ASP A 287 -10.94 -7.95 -12.74
C ASP A 287 -10.51 -8.72 -11.49
N GLN A 288 -11.46 -8.97 -10.60
CA GLN A 288 -11.27 -9.80 -9.42
C GLN A 288 -11.23 -11.29 -9.76
N ILE A 289 -11.58 -11.69 -10.98
CA ILE A 289 -11.67 -13.09 -11.39
C ILE A 289 -10.53 -13.41 -12.36
N SER A 290 -9.57 -14.21 -11.90
CA SER A 290 -8.44 -14.67 -12.70
C SER A 290 -8.34 -16.19 -12.68
N ALA A 291 -7.50 -16.77 -13.53
CA ALA A 291 -7.29 -18.22 -13.56
C ALA A 291 -5.84 -18.54 -13.91
N SER A 292 -5.44 -19.80 -13.69
CA SER A 292 -4.14 -20.31 -14.13
C SER A 292 -3.95 -20.16 -15.64
N THR A 293 -4.95 -20.57 -16.40
CA THR A 293 -5.01 -20.49 -17.85
C THR A 293 -6.48 -20.40 -18.31
N THR A 294 -6.70 -20.12 -19.59
CA THR A 294 -8.03 -20.15 -20.22
C THR A 294 -7.93 -20.80 -21.60
N PHE A 295 -9.02 -21.41 -22.04
CA PHE A 295 -9.10 -22.03 -23.35
C PHE A 295 -8.89 -21.00 -24.47
N TYR A 296 -8.12 -21.38 -25.50
CA TYR A 296 -7.55 -20.46 -26.49
C TYR A 296 -8.56 -19.75 -27.41
N ASP A 297 -9.81 -20.20 -27.45
CA ASP A 297 -10.83 -19.68 -28.37
C ASP A 297 -11.59 -18.45 -27.83
N ASN A 298 -11.21 -17.97 -26.63
CA ASN A 298 -11.82 -16.84 -25.93
C ASN A 298 -13.31 -17.00 -25.58
N ARG A 299 -13.83 -18.25 -25.52
CA ARG A 299 -15.23 -18.53 -25.16
C ARG A 299 -15.41 -19.25 -23.83
N TRP A 300 -14.31 -19.42 -23.08
CA TRP A 300 -14.28 -20.08 -21.76
C TRP A 300 -13.42 -19.32 -20.76
N LEU A 301 -13.59 -18.00 -20.73
CA LEU A 301 -12.86 -17.02 -19.95
C LEU A 301 -13.19 -17.12 -18.45
N PRO A 302 -12.30 -16.65 -17.56
CA PRO A 302 -12.56 -16.62 -16.12
C PRO A 302 -13.87 -15.90 -15.74
N ARG A 303 -14.20 -14.78 -16.41
CA ARG A 303 -15.45 -14.04 -16.19
C ARG A 303 -16.73 -14.86 -16.43
N GLN A 304 -16.65 -15.90 -17.26
CA GLN A 304 -17.79 -16.78 -17.54
C GLN A 304 -18.02 -17.82 -16.42
N ALA A 305 -17.17 -17.86 -15.38
CA ALA A 305 -17.33 -18.74 -14.23
C ALA A 305 -18.38 -18.28 -13.21
N ARG A 306 -19.13 -17.22 -13.49
CA ARG A 306 -20.21 -16.77 -12.60
C ARG A 306 -21.31 -17.83 -12.53
N LEU A 307 -21.84 -18.09 -11.34
CA LEU A 307 -22.97 -19.01 -11.15
C LEU A 307 -24.15 -18.59 -12.05
N ASN A 308 -24.86 -19.57 -12.62
CA ASN A 308 -25.98 -19.35 -13.54
C ASN A 308 -25.67 -18.53 -14.80
N ASN A 309 -24.39 -18.29 -15.12
CA ASN A 309 -24.01 -17.68 -16.39
C ASN A 309 -24.57 -18.50 -17.56
N ASP A 310 -25.17 -17.82 -18.52
CA ASP A 310 -25.82 -18.41 -19.68
C ASP A 310 -24.83 -18.69 -20.82
N ASP A 311 -23.61 -18.16 -20.74
CA ASP A 311 -22.57 -18.26 -21.76
C ASP A 311 -21.39 -19.13 -21.32
N ASN A 312 -21.49 -20.43 -21.59
CA ASN A 312 -20.48 -21.45 -21.27
C ASN A 312 -20.06 -21.42 -19.77
N ALA A 313 -18.75 -21.46 -19.50
CA ALA A 313 -18.13 -21.46 -18.17
C ALA A 313 -16.65 -21.09 -18.29
N TRP A 314 -15.90 -21.08 -17.18
CA TRP A 314 -14.44 -21.12 -17.28
C TRP A 314 -13.94 -22.54 -17.58
N THR A 315 -12.99 -22.63 -18.52
CA THR A 315 -12.22 -23.83 -18.84
C THR A 315 -10.74 -23.44 -19.03
N PRO A 316 -9.79 -24.16 -18.40
CA PRO A 316 -8.36 -23.92 -18.60
C PRO A 316 -7.89 -24.35 -20.00
N SER A 317 -6.64 -24.01 -20.35
CA SER A 317 -6.04 -24.45 -21.61
C SER A 317 -5.81 -25.97 -21.66
N GLU A 318 -5.54 -26.59 -20.51
CA GLU A 318 -5.34 -28.02 -20.35
C GLU A 318 -6.14 -28.57 -19.16
N ASP A 319 -6.73 -29.76 -19.32
CA ASP A 319 -7.45 -30.44 -18.25
C ASP A 319 -6.46 -31.10 -17.27
N SER A 320 -6.06 -30.37 -16.23
CA SER A 320 -5.09 -30.80 -15.23
C SER A 320 -5.50 -30.44 -13.81
N ASN A 321 -5.12 -31.27 -12.84
CA ASN A 321 -5.36 -31.00 -11.41
C ASN A 321 -4.46 -29.90 -10.83
N LYS A 322 -3.60 -29.32 -11.66
CA LYS A 322 -2.77 -28.15 -11.35
C LYS A 322 -3.48 -26.84 -11.68
N GLU A 323 -4.52 -26.87 -12.50
CA GLU A 323 -5.28 -25.67 -12.86
C GLU A 323 -6.08 -25.13 -11.68
N TYR A 324 -6.37 -23.83 -11.74
CA TYR A 324 -7.19 -23.15 -10.75
C TYR A 324 -7.93 -21.97 -11.37
N ILE A 325 -9.10 -21.67 -10.81
CA ILE A 325 -9.72 -20.35 -10.93
C ILE A 325 -9.61 -19.64 -9.59
N GLN A 326 -9.39 -18.33 -9.63
CA GLN A 326 -9.08 -17.47 -8.50
C GLN A 326 -10.04 -16.29 -8.44
N VAL A 327 -10.42 -15.91 -7.22
CA VAL A 327 -11.13 -14.67 -6.92
C VAL A 327 -10.34 -13.86 -5.90
N ASP A 328 -10.10 -12.58 -6.17
CA ASP A 328 -9.67 -11.59 -5.17
C ASP A 328 -10.90 -10.87 -4.60
N LEU A 329 -11.19 -11.08 -3.31
CA LEU A 329 -12.32 -10.45 -2.63
C LEU A 329 -12.04 -9.00 -2.21
N HIS A 330 -10.85 -8.47 -2.53
CA HIS A 330 -10.24 -7.19 -2.10
C HIS A 330 -10.02 -7.05 -0.59
N PHE A 331 -10.96 -7.54 0.21
CA PHE A 331 -10.96 -7.45 1.67
C PHE A 331 -10.96 -8.85 2.29
N LEU A 332 -10.52 -8.92 3.55
CA LEU A 332 -10.58 -10.17 4.31
C LEU A 332 -12.04 -10.50 4.66
N LYS A 333 -12.56 -11.60 4.11
CA LYS A 333 -13.95 -12.05 4.33
C LYS A 333 -13.99 -13.42 4.99
N VAL A 334 -15.10 -13.72 5.65
CA VAL A 334 -15.38 -15.06 6.19
C VAL A 334 -16.00 -15.90 5.08
N LEU A 335 -15.34 -16.98 4.68
CA LEU A 335 -15.85 -17.94 3.69
C LEU A 335 -16.52 -19.12 4.41
N THR A 336 -17.79 -19.37 4.10
CA THR A 336 -18.62 -20.41 4.75
C THR A 336 -19.18 -21.43 3.76
N GLY A 337 -19.19 -21.15 2.46
CA GLY A 337 -19.68 -22.09 1.46
C GLY A 337 -19.21 -21.77 0.04
N ILE A 338 -19.29 -22.78 -0.81
CA ILE A 338 -18.97 -22.69 -2.24
C ILE A 338 -20.05 -23.47 -2.98
N ALA A 339 -20.74 -22.83 -3.93
CA ALA A 339 -21.64 -23.52 -4.85
C ALA A 339 -20.97 -23.66 -6.21
N THR A 340 -21.08 -24.83 -6.84
CA THR A 340 -20.50 -25.09 -8.16
C THR A 340 -21.54 -25.62 -9.14
N GLN A 341 -21.31 -25.35 -10.41
CA GLN A 341 -22.05 -25.80 -11.59
C GLN A 341 -21.06 -26.17 -12.70
N GLY A 342 -21.45 -27.12 -13.56
CA GLY A 342 -20.75 -27.36 -14.82
C GLY A 342 -21.20 -26.41 -15.93
N ALA A 343 -21.08 -26.83 -17.18
CA ALA A 343 -21.66 -26.15 -18.33
C ALA A 343 -21.97 -27.08 -19.50
N ILE A 344 -22.83 -26.60 -20.39
CA ILE A 344 -23.12 -27.19 -21.69
C ILE A 344 -22.57 -26.23 -22.74
N SER A 345 -21.65 -26.71 -23.59
CA SER A 345 -21.07 -25.89 -24.67
C SER A 345 -22.18 -25.44 -25.61
N LYS A 346 -22.30 -24.13 -25.84
CA LYS A 346 -23.26 -23.57 -26.80
C LYS A 346 -23.02 -24.10 -28.22
N GLU A 347 -21.76 -24.32 -28.56
CA GLU A 347 -21.32 -24.73 -29.90
C GLU A 347 -21.60 -26.20 -30.19
N THR A 348 -21.30 -27.07 -29.21
CA THR A 348 -21.24 -28.51 -29.43
C THR A 348 -22.33 -29.28 -28.70
N GLN A 349 -23.06 -28.61 -27.80
CA GLN A 349 -24.05 -29.22 -26.91
C GLN A 349 -23.48 -30.33 -26.02
N LYS A 350 -22.15 -30.40 -25.88
CA LYS A 350 -21.47 -31.33 -24.98
C LYS A 350 -21.49 -30.80 -23.55
N SER A 351 -21.67 -31.72 -22.61
CA SER A 351 -21.70 -31.42 -21.17
C SER A 351 -20.31 -31.59 -20.56
N TYR A 352 -19.92 -30.64 -19.72
CA TYR A 352 -18.64 -30.61 -19.00
C TYR A 352 -18.88 -30.21 -17.55
N TYR A 353 -18.20 -30.85 -16.60
CA TYR A 353 -18.34 -30.48 -15.19
C TYR A 353 -17.23 -31.08 -14.32
N VAL A 354 -16.85 -30.33 -13.29
CA VAL A 354 -15.97 -30.78 -12.21
C VAL A 354 -16.76 -31.66 -11.24
N THR A 355 -16.21 -32.83 -10.90
CA THR A 355 -16.83 -33.78 -9.96
C THR A 355 -16.22 -33.71 -8.57
N THR A 356 -14.95 -33.33 -8.44
CA THR A 356 -14.33 -33.01 -7.14
C THR A 356 -13.32 -31.87 -7.26
N PHE A 357 -13.15 -31.10 -6.18
CA PHE A 357 -12.16 -30.01 -6.12
C PHE A 357 -11.52 -29.89 -4.72
N LYS A 358 -10.40 -29.16 -4.68
CA LYS A 358 -9.77 -28.66 -3.45
C LYS A 358 -9.91 -27.14 -3.38
N LEU A 359 -9.94 -26.62 -2.16
CA LEU A 359 -9.98 -25.19 -1.86
C LEU A 359 -8.58 -24.74 -1.43
N GLU A 360 -8.09 -23.66 -2.04
CA GLU A 360 -6.90 -22.93 -1.60
C GLU A 360 -7.29 -21.50 -1.22
N VAL A 361 -6.71 -20.97 -0.15
CA VAL A 361 -6.99 -19.61 0.33
C VAL A 361 -5.71 -18.88 0.69
N SER A 362 -5.74 -17.54 0.61
CA SER A 362 -4.62 -16.66 0.96
C SER A 362 -5.13 -15.29 1.44
N THR A 363 -4.33 -14.61 2.26
CA THR A 363 -4.57 -13.20 2.63
C THR A 363 -3.92 -12.19 1.69
N ASN A 364 -2.88 -12.59 0.95
CA ASN A 364 -2.03 -11.70 0.16
C ASN A 364 -1.84 -12.14 -1.31
N GLY A 365 -2.31 -13.33 -1.70
CA GLY A 365 -2.18 -13.85 -3.06
C GLY A 365 -0.82 -14.51 -3.34
N GLU A 366 0.10 -14.49 -2.39
CA GLU A 366 1.45 -15.07 -2.50
C GLU A 366 1.59 -16.33 -1.63
N ASP A 367 1.14 -16.25 -0.37
CA ASP A 367 1.23 -17.34 0.60
C ASP A 367 -0.10 -18.11 0.62
N TRP A 368 -0.10 -19.33 0.10
CA TRP A 368 -1.31 -20.14 -0.08
C TRP A 368 -1.43 -21.28 0.93
N MET A 369 -2.63 -21.51 1.42
CA MET A 369 -2.99 -22.68 2.21
C MET A 369 -4.03 -23.54 1.50
N VAL A 370 -3.76 -24.83 1.32
CA VAL A 370 -4.79 -25.81 0.93
C VAL A 370 -5.66 -26.12 2.14
N TYR A 371 -6.98 -25.94 2.01
CA TYR A 371 -7.93 -26.19 3.08
C TYR A 371 -7.90 -27.65 3.56
N ARG A 372 -7.89 -27.82 4.88
CA ARG A 372 -7.82 -29.13 5.54
C ARG A 372 -9.04 -29.35 6.42
N HIS A 373 -9.45 -30.60 6.52
CA HIS A 373 -10.41 -31.05 7.52
C HIS A 373 -9.88 -32.34 8.14
N GLY A 374 -9.45 -32.25 9.41
CA GLY A 374 -8.59 -33.28 10.00
C GLY A 374 -7.14 -33.18 9.49
N LYS A 375 -6.47 -34.32 9.31
CA LYS A 375 -5.05 -34.35 8.91
C LYS A 375 -4.82 -34.09 7.42
N ASN A 376 -5.81 -34.41 6.58
CA ASN A 376 -5.67 -34.43 5.13
C ASN A 376 -6.31 -33.21 4.47
N HIS A 377 -5.93 -32.95 3.22
CA HIS A 377 -6.59 -31.94 2.39
C HIS A 377 -8.05 -32.33 2.21
N LYS A 378 -8.96 -31.37 2.36
CA LYS A 378 -10.38 -31.60 2.15
C LYS A 378 -10.65 -31.67 0.65
N ILE A 379 -11.24 -32.79 0.22
CA ILE A 379 -11.81 -32.94 -1.12
C ILE A 379 -13.31 -32.64 -1.00
N PHE A 380 -13.78 -31.69 -1.81
CA PHE A 380 -15.19 -31.35 -1.94
C PHE A 380 -15.78 -32.13 -3.11
N HIS A 381 -16.97 -32.69 -2.91
CA HIS A 381 -17.72 -33.37 -3.96
C HIS A 381 -18.57 -32.31 -4.66
N ALA A 382 -18.39 -32.18 -5.96
CA ALA A 382 -19.02 -31.16 -6.78
C ALA A 382 -20.15 -31.78 -7.61
N ASN A 383 -20.17 -31.55 -8.91
CA ASN A 383 -21.35 -31.79 -9.74
C ASN A 383 -21.43 -33.22 -10.26
N THR A 384 -22.66 -33.69 -10.45
CA THR A 384 -22.99 -34.96 -11.13
C THR A 384 -23.52 -34.77 -12.54
N ASP A 385 -23.85 -33.54 -12.92
CA ASP A 385 -24.38 -33.11 -14.21
C ASP A 385 -23.95 -31.64 -14.47
N PRO A 386 -24.14 -31.08 -15.69
CA PRO A 386 -23.64 -29.75 -16.02
C PRO A 386 -24.53 -28.58 -15.51
N ALA A 387 -25.75 -28.81 -15.02
CA ALA A 387 -26.75 -27.79 -14.80
C ALA A 387 -27.07 -27.53 -13.32
N GLU A 388 -27.17 -28.58 -12.50
CA GLU A 388 -27.56 -28.46 -11.10
C GLU A 388 -26.47 -27.78 -10.25
N VAL A 389 -26.92 -26.94 -9.31
CA VAL A 389 -26.06 -26.26 -8.34
C VAL A 389 -25.74 -27.20 -7.19
N VAL A 390 -24.47 -27.44 -6.91
CA VAL A 390 -24.03 -28.21 -5.74
C VAL A 390 -23.39 -27.28 -4.72
N LEU A 391 -24.08 -27.06 -3.59
CA LEU A 391 -23.59 -26.26 -2.48
C LEU A 391 -22.77 -27.12 -1.49
N ASN A 392 -21.50 -26.76 -1.32
CA ASN A 392 -20.63 -27.31 -0.30
C ASN A 392 -20.44 -26.29 0.83
N ARG A 393 -20.87 -26.63 2.04
CA ARG A 393 -20.51 -25.85 3.25
C ARG A 393 -19.06 -26.13 3.63
N VAL A 394 -18.34 -25.08 4.01
CA VAL A 394 -16.99 -25.17 4.57
C VAL A 394 -17.15 -25.55 6.06
N PRO A 395 -16.72 -26.76 6.50
CA PRO A 395 -17.04 -27.28 7.84
C PRO A 395 -16.57 -26.37 8.98
N GLN A 396 -15.41 -25.74 8.79
CA GLN A 396 -14.88 -24.69 9.66
C GLN A 396 -14.66 -23.45 8.79
N PRO A 397 -15.46 -22.38 8.98
CA PRO A 397 -15.30 -21.12 8.24
C PRO A 397 -13.85 -20.64 8.25
N VAL A 398 -13.42 -20.08 7.13
CA VAL A 398 -12.03 -19.63 6.95
C VAL A 398 -12.00 -18.15 6.57
N LEU A 399 -11.06 -17.39 7.13
CA LEU A 399 -10.81 -16.02 6.73
C LEU A 399 -9.89 -16.00 5.51
N ALA A 400 -10.30 -15.34 4.44
CA ALA A 400 -9.53 -15.26 3.20
C ALA A 400 -9.85 -13.97 2.43
N ARG A 401 -8.85 -13.47 1.70
CA ARG A 401 -9.02 -12.45 0.66
C ARG A 401 -9.03 -13.12 -0.71
N PHE A 402 -8.06 -13.99 -0.96
CA PHE A 402 -7.96 -14.73 -2.21
C PHE A 402 -8.50 -16.15 -2.04
N VAL A 403 -9.31 -16.58 -2.99
CA VAL A 403 -9.93 -17.91 -3.00
C VAL A 403 -9.61 -18.60 -4.32
N ARG A 404 -9.05 -19.81 -4.26
CA ARG A 404 -8.78 -20.68 -5.42
C ARG A 404 -9.59 -21.96 -5.36
N ILE A 405 -10.27 -22.28 -6.45
CA ILE A 405 -10.90 -23.58 -6.66
C ILE A 405 -10.00 -24.39 -7.59
N ARG A 406 -9.53 -25.56 -7.12
CA ARG A 406 -8.66 -26.46 -7.86
C ARG A 406 -9.38 -27.75 -8.24
N PRO A 407 -9.83 -27.91 -9.50
CA PRO A 407 -10.42 -29.15 -9.97
C PRO A 407 -9.50 -30.34 -9.70
N GLN A 408 -10.05 -31.48 -9.30
CA GLN A 408 -9.29 -32.71 -9.06
C GLN A 408 -9.76 -33.85 -9.96
N THR A 409 -11.08 -33.96 -10.17
CA THR A 409 -11.69 -34.88 -11.12
C THR A 409 -12.84 -34.18 -11.85
N TRP A 410 -13.13 -34.61 -13.07
CA TRP A 410 -14.14 -34.00 -13.94
C TRP A 410 -14.71 -35.03 -14.92
N ARG A 411 -15.80 -34.67 -15.60
CA ARG A 411 -16.38 -35.44 -16.72
C ARG A 411 -16.28 -34.65 -18.01
N ASN A 412 -15.79 -35.32 -19.07
CA ASN A 412 -15.51 -34.79 -20.41
C ASN A 412 -14.45 -33.67 -20.48
N GLY A 413 -14.26 -32.88 -19.42
CA GLY A 413 -13.27 -31.81 -19.29
C GLY A 413 -13.61 -30.88 -18.13
N ILE A 414 -12.71 -29.96 -17.79
CA ILE A 414 -12.94 -28.97 -16.73
C ILE A 414 -13.84 -27.86 -17.28
N ALA A 415 -15.02 -27.71 -16.69
CA ALA A 415 -15.87 -26.52 -16.85
C ALA A 415 -16.47 -26.17 -15.50
N LEU A 416 -16.36 -24.91 -15.10
CA LEU A 416 -16.80 -24.46 -13.78
C LEU A 416 -17.51 -23.11 -13.83
N ARG A 417 -18.71 -23.08 -13.24
CA ARG A 417 -19.41 -21.89 -12.76
C ARG A 417 -19.55 -22.00 -11.25
N PHE A 418 -19.43 -20.91 -10.50
CA PHE A 418 -19.47 -20.97 -9.05
C PHE A 418 -19.92 -19.68 -8.38
N GLU A 419 -20.34 -19.80 -7.12
CA GLU A 419 -20.60 -18.70 -6.18
C GLU A 419 -19.88 -18.98 -4.86
N LEU A 420 -19.44 -17.92 -4.20
CA LEU A 420 -18.83 -17.96 -2.88
C LEU A 420 -19.83 -17.42 -1.86
N TYR A 421 -19.95 -18.10 -0.72
CA TYR A 421 -20.85 -17.70 0.36
C TYR A 421 -20.06 -17.35 1.62
N GLY A 422 -20.51 -16.32 2.31
CA GLY A 422 -19.79 -15.78 3.44
C GLY A 422 -20.42 -14.51 4.00
N CYS A 423 -19.57 -13.69 4.60
CA CYS A 423 -19.92 -12.37 5.13
C CYS A 423 -18.65 -11.54 5.39
N GLN A 424 -18.83 -10.26 5.72
CA GLN A 424 -17.76 -9.46 6.30
C GLN A 424 -17.58 -9.77 7.78
N ILE A 425 -16.36 -9.57 8.30
CA ILE A 425 -16.05 -9.74 9.73
C ILE A 425 -16.90 -8.80 10.58
N THR A 426 -17.09 -7.58 10.09
CA THR A 426 -17.81 -6.49 10.75
C THR A 426 -19.33 -6.68 10.70
N ASP A 427 -19.87 -7.63 9.93
CA ASP A 427 -21.32 -7.88 9.87
C ASP A 427 -21.86 -8.53 11.16
N ALA A 428 -20.99 -9.12 11.97
CA ALA A 428 -21.37 -9.60 13.30
C ALA A 428 -21.50 -8.42 14.29
N PRO A 429 -22.45 -8.46 15.25
CA PRO A 429 -22.60 -7.36 16.21
C PRO A 429 -21.34 -7.17 17.05
N CYS A 430 -20.97 -5.93 17.38
CA CYS A 430 -19.77 -5.62 18.16
C CYS A 430 -18.50 -6.35 17.67
N SER A 431 -18.28 -6.35 16.35
CA SER A 431 -17.18 -7.06 15.69
C SER A 431 -16.37 -6.13 14.78
N ASP A 432 -16.28 -4.85 15.14
CA ASP A 432 -15.50 -3.85 14.41
C ASP A 432 -14.00 -4.12 14.60
N LEU A 433 -13.21 -3.92 13.53
CA LEU A 433 -11.75 -3.99 13.59
C LEU A 433 -11.23 -2.79 14.39
N GLN A 434 -10.36 -3.01 15.39
CA GLN A 434 -9.92 -1.93 16.29
C GLN A 434 -8.67 -1.17 15.82
N GLY A 435 -8.21 -1.40 14.58
CA GLY A 435 -7.26 -0.52 13.90
C GLY A 435 -5.85 -1.06 13.73
N LEU A 436 -5.58 -2.33 14.05
CA LEU A 436 -4.28 -2.93 13.78
C LEU A 436 -4.07 -3.13 12.28
N LEU A 437 -5.04 -3.72 11.59
CA LEU A 437 -5.01 -3.96 10.13
C LEU A 437 -5.03 -2.66 9.34
N SER A 438 -5.87 -1.69 9.73
CA SER A 438 -6.02 -0.42 9.00
C SER A 438 -4.93 0.60 9.33
N GLY A 439 -4.14 0.41 10.39
CA GLY A 439 -3.15 1.39 10.83
C GLY A 439 -3.69 2.48 11.76
N LEU A 440 -5.02 2.57 11.96
CA LEU A 440 -5.64 3.55 12.86
C LEU A 440 -5.14 3.44 14.30
N LEU A 441 -4.78 2.23 14.74
CA LEU A 441 -4.08 2.02 16.00
C LEU A 441 -2.58 2.20 15.74
N PRO A 442 -1.92 3.27 16.23
CA PRO A 442 -0.51 3.57 15.97
C PRO A 442 0.46 2.57 16.62
N ASP A 443 1.68 2.49 16.10
CA ASP A 443 2.72 1.57 16.58
C ASP A 443 3.03 1.74 18.07
N ALA A 444 2.93 2.97 18.61
CA ALA A 444 3.13 3.26 20.02
C ALA A 444 2.14 2.53 20.96
N GLN A 445 1.00 2.09 20.44
CA GLN A 445 -0.02 1.34 21.18
C GLN A 445 0.16 -0.18 21.10
N ILE A 446 1.23 -0.65 20.45
CA ILE A 446 1.59 -2.06 20.34
C ILE A 446 2.85 -2.29 21.16
N SER A 447 2.83 -3.27 22.05
CA SER A 447 3.98 -3.61 22.90
C SER A 447 4.08 -5.12 23.07
N ALA A 448 5.27 -5.62 23.39
CA ALA A 448 5.49 -7.04 23.62
C ALA A 448 6.39 -7.26 24.84
N SER A 449 6.35 -8.48 25.39
CA SER A 449 7.25 -8.94 26.46
C SER A 449 8.72 -8.83 26.07
N SER A 450 9.03 -9.24 24.84
CA SER A 450 10.36 -9.26 24.27
C SER A 450 10.28 -9.28 22.74
N SER A 451 11.39 -8.97 22.07
CA SER A 451 11.51 -9.06 20.61
C SER A 451 12.85 -9.65 20.19
N ARG A 452 12.84 -10.50 19.17
CA ARG A 452 14.07 -11.10 18.60
C ARG A 452 14.97 -10.06 17.96
N ASP A 453 14.37 -9.08 17.29
CA ASP A 453 15.10 -8.05 16.57
C ASP A 453 15.50 -6.91 17.52
N MET A 454 16.74 -6.44 17.40
CA MET A 454 17.30 -5.37 18.24
C MET A 454 16.59 -4.02 18.01
N VAL A 455 16.05 -3.82 16.81
CA VAL A 455 15.18 -2.69 16.45
C VAL A 455 13.86 -3.30 15.95
N TRP A 456 12.99 -3.65 16.89
CA TRP A 456 11.67 -4.19 16.56
C TRP A 456 10.71 -3.07 16.17
N SER A 457 10.11 -3.18 14.98
CA SER A 457 8.98 -2.34 14.57
C SER A 457 7.66 -2.97 15.06
N PRO A 458 6.90 -2.29 15.94
CA PRO A 458 5.63 -2.83 16.45
C PRO A 458 4.60 -3.09 15.34
N GLY A 459 4.63 -2.31 14.26
CA GLY A 459 3.80 -2.52 13.08
C GLY A 459 3.95 -3.90 12.44
N THR A 460 5.04 -4.62 12.70
CA THR A 460 5.18 -6.00 12.23
C THR A 460 4.16 -6.97 12.83
N ALA A 461 3.51 -6.63 13.94
CA ALA A 461 2.48 -7.45 14.58
C ALA A 461 1.06 -7.27 13.98
N ARG A 462 0.88 -6.39 13.00
CA ARG A 462 -0.43 -6.09 12.39
C ARG A 462 -0.92 -7.25 11.51
N LEU A 463 -2.21 -7.58 11.64
CA LEU A 463 -2.88 -8.60 10.83
C LEU A 463 -2.84 -8.27 9.33
N VAL A 464 -2.48 -9.26 8.48
CA VAL A 464 -2.33 -9.19 7.01
C VAL A 464 -1.27 -8.20 6.53
N ALA A 465 -1.40 -6.92 6.89
CA ALA A 465 -0.55 -5.78 6.56
C ALA A 465 0.96 -6.07 6.62
N SER A 466 1.40 -6.77 7.68
CA SER A 466 2.81 -7.06 7.88
C SER A 466 3.28 -8.23 7.02
N ARG A 467 4.41 -8.02 6.32
CA ARG A 467 5.18 -9.08 5.64
C ARG A 467 5.94 -10.01 6.60
N SER A 468 5.96 -9.69 7.89
CA SER A 468 6.61 -10.43 8.97
C SER A 468 5.62 -10.70 10.12
N GLY A 469 6.07 -10.65 11.37
CA GLY A 469 5.24 -10.82 12.56
C GLY A 469 6.03 -10.52 13.83
N TRP A 470 5.36 -10.54 14.98
CA TRP A 470 6.05 -10.53 16.26
C TRP A 470 6.73 -11.89 16.52
N PHE A 471 8.02 -11.84 16.81
CA PHE A 471 8.85 -12.96 17.28
C PHE A 471 9.49 -12.57 18.62
N PRO A 472 9.28 -13.33 19.71
CA PRO A 472 9.89 -13.03 21.00
C PRO A 472 11.40 -13.30 20.98
N ALA A 473 12.14 -12.69 21.92
CA ALA A 473 13.58 -12.77 22.00
C ALA A 473 14.14 -14.18 22.29
N PRO A 474 13.56 -14.96 23.24
CA PRO A 474 14.10 -16.28 23.55
C PRO A 474 13.92 -17.26 22.39
N ALA A 475 15.01 -17.94 22.01
CA ALA A 475 14.95 -19.02 21.01
C ALA A 475 14.11 -20.23 21.49
N GLN A 476 13.98 -20.41 22.81
CA GLN A 476 13.13 -21.41 23.46
C GLN A 476 12.24 -20.73 24.51
N PRO A 477 11.12 -20.12 24.09
CA PRO A 477 10.24 -19.42 25.02
C PRO A 477 9.50 -20.42 25.92
N LEU A 478 9.22 -20.00 27.16
CA LEU A 478 8.39 -20.75 28.09
C LEU A 478 6.91 -20.41 27.87
N ALA A 479 6.05 -21.42 27.98
CA ALA A 479 4.62 -21.25 27.76
C ALA A 479 4.01 -20.28 28.79
N GLY A 480 3.32 -19.25 28.29
CA GLY A 480 2.65 -18.26 29.13
C GLY A 480 3.53 -17.12 29.67
N GLU A 481 4.83 -17.09 29.38
CA GLU A 481 5.72 -15.98 29.80
C GLU A 481 5.76 -14.85 28.77
N GLU A 482 5.80 -15.19 27.48
CA GLU A 482 5.78 -14.21 26.40
C GLU A 482 4.38 -13.69 26.15
N TRP A 483 4.27 -12.41 25.80
CA TRP A 483 3.00 -11.78 25.47
C TRP A 483 3.13 -10.69 24.41
N LEU A 484 2.08 -10.53 23.61
CA LEU A 484 1.85 -9.36 22.77
C LEU A 484 0.67 -8.59 23.34
N GLN A 485 0.83 -7.27 23.49
CA GLN A 485 -0.13 -6.35 24.07
C GLN A 485 -0.57 -5.30 23.05
N VAL A 486 -1.86 -5.01 23.10
CA VAL A 486 -2.51 -3.94 22.33
C VAL A 486 -3.20 -3.01 23.32
N ASP A 487 -2.89 -1.71 23.24
CA ASP A 487 -3.61 -0.64 23.92
C ASP A 487 -4.63 -0.05 22.95
N LEU A 488 -5.92 -0.17 23.24
CA LEU A 488 -7.02 0.38 22.43
C LEU A 488 -7.16 1.90 22.59
N GLY A 489 -6.36 2.53 23.46
CA GLY A 489 -6.33 3.96 23.74
C GLY A 489 -7.48 4.45 24.61
N VAL A 490 -8.65 3.82 24.46
CA VAL A 490 -9.83 4.06 25.30
C VAL A 490 -10.49 2.72 25.69
N PRO A 491 -11.25 2.67 26.80
CA PRO A 491 -12.04 1.49 27.13
C PRO A 491 -13.08 1.18 26.05
N LYS A 492 -13.07 -0.07 25.57
CA LYS A 492 -13.97 -0.64 24.56
C LYS A 492 -14.63 -1.91 25.10
N THR A 493 -15.74 -2.30 24.47
CA THR A 493 -16.24 -3.67 24.58
C THR A 493 -15.45 -4.53 23.61
N VAL A 494 -14.75 -5.55 24.11
CA VAL A 494 -13.96 -6.49 23.30
C VAL A 494 -14.67 -7.83 23.26
N ARG A 495 -14.86 -8.36 22.05
CA ARG A 495 -15.63 -9.58 21.77
C ARG A 495 -14.78 -10.70 21.17
N GLY A 496 -13.62 -10.37 20.60
CA GLY A 496 -12.81 -11.37 19.95
C GLY A 496 -11.43 -10.89 19.54
N VAL A 497 -10.66 -11.84 19.02
CA VAL A 497 -9.36 -11.60 18.40
C VAL A 497 -9.26 -12.39 17.10
N ILE A 498 -8.49 -11.86 16.16
CA ILE A 498 -8.05 -12.59 14.98
C ILE A 498 -6.56 -12.79 15.12
N THR A 499 -6.12 -14.05 15.13
CA THR A 499 -4.69 -14.39 15.16
C THR A 499 -4.23 -14.89 13.81
N GLN A 500 -3.02 -14.55 13.42
CA GLN A 500 -2.36 -15.03 12.21
C GLN A 500 -0.92 -15.40 12.57
N GLY A 501 -0.33 -16.37 11.88
CA GLY A 501 1.08 -16.67 12.04
C GLY A 501 1.97 -15.59 11.41
N ALA A 502 3.25 -15.88 11.29
CA ALA A 502 4.25 -14.98 10.75
C ALA A 502 5.26 -15.71 9.86
N ARG A 503 5.87 -14.96 8.96
CA ARG A 503 7.01 -15.40 8.16
C ARG A 503 8.25 -14.62 8.59
N GLY A 504 9.31 -15.31 8.99
CA GLY A 504 10.59 -14.70 9.33
C GLY A 504 11.53 -14.65 8.12
N GLY A 505 12.35 -13.60 8.04
CA GLY A 505 13.48 -13.49 7.11
C GLY A 505 13.21 -12.69 5.84
N ASP A 506 14.22 -11.92 5.43
CA ASP A 506 14.25 -11.10 4.22
C ASP A 506 14.09 -11.94 2.96
N ALA A 507 13.30 -11.41 2.01
CA ALA A 507 13.04 -12.00 0.70
C ALA A 507 14.30 -12.21 -0.19
N GLY A 508 15.49 -11.79 0.26
CA GLY A 508 16.75 -11.88 -0.48
C GLY A 508 17.70 -13.00 -0.06
N SER A 509 17.49 -13.69 1.07
CA SER A 509 18.33 -14.83 1.45
C SER A 509 17.57 -16.13 1.20
N GLY A 510 18.03 -16.93 0.25
CA GLY A 510 17.43 -18.22 -0.14
C GLY A 510 17.49 -19.31 0.93
N ALA A 511 17.13 -18.99 2.18
CA ALA A 511 17.08 -19.91 3.30
C ALA A 511 15.68 -20.55 3.44
N THR A 512 15.70 -21.76 3.98
CA THR A 512 14.70 -22.82 3.92
C THR A 512 13.42 -22.52 4.70
N THR A 513 12.44 -23.44 4.58
CA THR A 513 11.12 -23.52 5.22
C THR A 513 11.02 -23.25 6.73
N ASP A 514 12.12 -22.93 7.42
CA ASP A 514 12.25 -22.90 8.89
C ASP A 514 11.80 -21.58 9.55
N ASN A 515 11.37 -20.60 8.77
CA ASN A 515 10.95 -19.30 9.31
C ASN A 515 9.42 -19.09 9.33
N ARG A 516 8.61 -20.11 9.01
CA ARG A 516 7.15 -20.01 9.03
C ARG A 516 6.62 -20.42 10.40
N ALA A 517 6.45 -19.43 11.29
CA ALA A 517 6.05 -19.65 12.66
C ALA A 517 4.58 -19.29 12.89
N PHE A 518 3.90 -20.00 13.77
CA PHE A 518 2.53 -19.68 14.16
C PHE A 518 2.17 -20.23 15.54
N VAL A 519 1.32 -19.50 16.25
CA VAL A 519 0.78 -19.91 17.55
C VAL A 519 -0.38 -20.88 17.36
N ARG A 520 -0.31 -22.05 18.01
CA ARG A 520 -1.33 -23.11 17.97
C ARG A 520 -2.32 -23.07 19.13
N LYS A 521 -1.89 -22.57 20.29
CA LYS A 521 -2.76 -22.34 21.45
C LYS A 521 -2.30 -21.12 22.22
N TYR A 522 -3.23 -20.36 22.78
CA TYR A 522 -2.93 -19.16 23.58
C TYR A 522 -4.01 -18.88 24.63
N LYS A 523 -3.68 -18.03 25.59
CA LYS A 523 -4.63 -17.41 26.52
C LYS A 523 -4.77 -15.92 26.21
N VAL A 524 -5.90 -15.34 26.58
CA VAL A 524 -6.15 -13.89 26.44
C VAL A 524 -6.35 -13.30 27.83
N ALA A 525 -5.68 -12.19 28.11
CA ALA A 525 -5.91 -11.38 29.30
C ALA A 525 -6.31 -9.96 28.92
N HIS A 526 -7.05 -9.30 29.81
CA HIS A 526 -7.52 -7.94 29.60
C HIS A 526 -7.30 -7.07 30.84
N SER A 527 -7.18 -5.76 30.62
CA SER A 527 -7.00 -4.76 31.67
C SER A 527 -7.61 -3.41 31.28
N LEU A 528 -7.97 -2.61 32.28
CA LEU A 528 -8.36 -1.20 32.14
C LEU A 528 -7.22 -0.23 32.43
N ASN A 529 -6.15 -0.68 33.11
CA ASN A 529 -5.11 0.20 33.65
C ASN A 529 -3.68 -0.29 33.37
N ALA A 530 -3.53 -1.36 32.59
CA ALA A 530 -2.29 -2.06 32.26
C ALA A 530 -1.51 -2.64 33.47
N LYS A 531 -2.06 -2.58 34.68
CA LYS A 531 -1.42 -3.07 35.93
C LYS A 531 -2.10 -4.32 36.45
N GLU A 532 -3.43 -4.32 36.49
CA GLU A 532 -4.24 -5.44 36.94
C GLU A 532 -4.77 -6.20 35.73
N TRP A 533 -4.47 -7.48 35.65
CA TRP A 533 -4.76 -8.32 34.49
C TRP A 533 -5.67 -9.47 34.88
N ASN A 534 -6.77 -9.64 34.14
CA ASN A 534 -7.69 -10.76 34.28
C ASN A 534 -7.66 -11.61 33.02
N PHE A 535 -7.60 -12.93 33.17
CA PHE A 535 -7.72 -13.84 32.05
C PHE A 535 -9.17 -14.02 31.64
N ILE A 536 -9.41 -14.18 30.33
CA ILE A 536 -10.70 -14.66 29.85
C ILE A 536 -10.89 -16.10 30.34
N MET A 537 -11.97 -16.33 31.06
CA MET A 537 -12.25 -17.61 31.73
C MET A 537 -13.08 -18.52 30.83
N ASP A 538 -12.86 -19.83 30.93
CA ASP A 538 -13.73 -20.82 30.33
C ASP A 538 -14.94 -21.06 31.26
N SER A 539 -16.14 -20.78 30.76
CA SER A 539 -17.39 -20.90 31.52
C SER A 539 -17.66 -22.30 32.04
N LYS A 540 -17.05 -23.35 31.46
CA LYS A 540 -17.23 -24.74 31.89
C LYS A 540 -16.25 -25.15 32.98
N THR A 541 -15.03 -24.62 32.97
CA THR A 541 -13.94 -25.08 33.84
C THR A 541 -13.55 -24.07 34.91
N SER A 542 -13.98 -22.81 34.78
CA SER A 542 -13.56 -21.70 35.64
C SER A 542 -12.03 -21.52 35.71
N LEU A 543 -11.33 -21.94 34.66
CA LEU A 543 -9.90 -21.75 34.48
C LEU A 543 -9.65 -20.78 33.31
N PRO A 544 -8.44 -20.18 33.21
CA PRO A 544 -8.07 -19.39 32.04
C PRO A 544 -8.28 -20.18 30.75
N LYS A 545 -9.11 -19.64 29.85
CA LYS A 545 -9.50 -20.30 28.60
C LYS A 545 -8.30 -20.45 27.68
N ILE A 546 -8.06 -21.67 27.21
CA ILE A 546 -7.06 -21.96 26.19
C ILE A 546 -7.75 -21.93 24.83
N PHE A 547 -7.46 -20.91 24.04
CA PHE A 547 -7.94 -20.77 22.67
C PHE A 547 -7.11 -21.61 21.71
N GLU A 548 -7.77 -22.23 20.72
CA GLU A 548 -7.08 -22.79 19.57
C GLU A 548 -6.59 -21.64 18.67
N GLY A 549 -5.32 -21.67 18.29
CA GLY A 549 -4.71 -20.71 17.38
C GLY A 549 -4.73 -21.18 15.93
N ASN A 550 -3.69 -20.80 15.20
CA ASN A 550 -3.52 -21.05 13.79
C ASN A 550 -3.07 -22.47 13.47
N THR A 551 -3.46 -22.93 12.28
CA THR A 551 -2.96 -24.17 11.68
C THR A 551 -1.97 -23.92 10.53
N HIS A 552 -1.84 -22.65 10.11
CA HIS A 552 -1.00 -22.18 9.03
C HIS A 552 -0.44 -20.78 9.34
N TYR A 553 0.67 -20.39 8.73
CA TYR A 553 1.33 -19.11 9.01
C TYR A 553 0.62 -17.90 8.37
N ASP A 554 -0.06 -18.11 7.23
CA ASP A 554 -0.80 -17.06 6.53
C ASP A 554 -2.29 -17.01 6.91
N THR A 555 -2.97 -18.14 7.12
CA THR A 555 -4.42 -18.12 7.25
C THR A 555 -4.87 -17.69 8.65
N PRO A 556 -5.61 -16.58 8.78
CA PRO A 556 -6.04 -16.06 10.08
C PRO A 556 -7.16 -16.91 10.70
N GLU A 557 -7.23 -16.87 12.02
CA GLU A 557 -8.23 -17.59 12.81
C GLU A 557 -8.98 -16.62 13.70
N LEU A 558 -10.29 -16.55 13.51
CA LEU A 558 -11.20 -15.76 14.33
C LEU A 558 -11.59 -16.53 15.60
N ARG A 559 -11.44 -15.91 16.76
CA ARG A 559 -11.89 -16.46 18.05
C ARG A 559 -12.72 -15.43 18.83
N HIS A 560 -13.96 -15.80 19.09
CA HIS A 560 -14.85 -15.03 19.95
C HIS A 560 -14.80 -15.51 21.40
N PHE A 561 -15.08 -14.57 22.30
CA PHE A 561 -15.32 -14.81 23.71
C PHE A 561 -16.48 -13.93 24.20
N GLU A 562 -16.88 -14.13 25.45
CA GLU A 562 -17.90 -13.31 26.08
C GLU A 562 -17.45 -11.84 26.09
N GLU A 563 -18.38 -10.91 25.86
CA GLU A 563 -18.04 -9.49 25.78
C GLU A 563 -17.43 -9.00 27.10
N THR A 564 -16.26 -8.36 26.99
CA THR A 564 -15.50 -7.88 28.14
C THR A 564 -15.09 -6.44 27.93
N VAL A 565 -15.14 -5.64 29.00
CA VAL A 565 -14.68 -4.25 28.94
C VAL A 565 -13.18 -4.20 29.17
N ALA A 566 -12.45 -3.63 28.21
CA ALA A 566 -11.01 -3.56 28.25
C ALA A 566 -10.48 -2.34 27.49
N GLN A 567 -9.35 -1.82 27.94
CA GLN A 567 -8.51 -0.91 27.14
C GLN A 567 -7.26 -1.65 26.66
N PHE A 568 -6.69 -2.52 27.49
CA PHE A 568 -5.50 -3.28 27.15
C PHE A 568 -5.84 -4.76 26.99
N ILE A 569 -5.36 -5.36 25.91
CA ILE A 569 -5.50 -6.80 25.64
C ILE A 569 -4.10 -7.41 25.51
N ARG A 570 -3.90 -8.59 26.11
CA ARG A 570 -2.69 -9.40 25.97
C ARG A 570 -3.01 -10.79 25.47
N LEU A 571 -2.18 -11.27 24.54
CA LEU A 571 -2.20 -12.65 24.06
C LEU A 571 -0.95 -13.36 24.57
N TYR A 572 -1.14 -14.50 25.22
CA TYR A 572 -0.08 -15.33 25.82
C TYR A 572 0.02 -16.67 25.08
N PRO A 573 1.05 -16.88 24.24
CA PRO A 573 1.25 -18.15 23.55
C PRO A 573 1.53 -19.32 24.52
N GLU A 574 0.84 -20.44 24.29
CA GLU A 574 0.95 -21.66 25.11
C GLU A 574 1.51 -22.84 24.30
N ARG A 575 1.21 -22.90 23.00
CA ARG A 575 1.78 -23.86 22.06
C ARG A 575 1.97 -23.22 20.70
N TRP A 576 2.96 -23.66 19.95
CA TRP A 576 3.33 -23.09 18.67
C TRP A 576 3.86 -24.14 17.70
N SER A 577 4.14 -23.71 16.47
CA SER A 577 4.80 -24.51 15.43
C SER A 577 6.24 -24.87 15.80
N PRO A 578 6.88 -25.87 15.15
CA PRO A 578 8.29 -26.19 15.39
C PRO A 578 9.26 -25.00 15.18
N ALA A 579 8.88 -24.02 14.33
CA ALA A 579 9.66 -22.82 14.06
C ALA A 579 9.60 -21.75 15.18
N GLY A 580 8.88 -22.00 16.27
CA GLY A 580 8.73 -21.07 17.38
C GLY A 580 7.43 -20.26 17.33
N ILE A 581 7.40 -19.18 18.12
CA ILE A 581 6.30 -18.21 18.19
C ILE A 581 6.46 -17.21 17.05
N GLY A 582 5.42 -17.06 16.25
CA GLY A 582 5.26 -16.00 15.27
C GLY A 582 3.80 -15.59 15.26
N MET A 583 3.52 -14.30 15.44
CA MET A 583 2.14 -13.85 15.59
C MET A 583 1.90 -12.47 14.97
N ARG A 584 0.79 -12.38 14.26
CA ARG A 584 0.11 -11.13 13.89
C ARG A 584 -1.29 -11.16 14.48
N VAL A 585 -1.85 -10.00 14.80
CA VAL A 585 -3.13 -9.91 15.53
C VAL A 585 -3.99 -8.74 15.07
N GLU A 586 -5.30 -8.91 15.21
CA GLU A 586 -6.31 -7.85 15.21
C GLU A 586 -7.26 -8.08 16.40
N ILE A 587 -7.77 -7.00 16.97
CA ILE A 587 -8.75 -7.03 18.06
C ILE A 587 -10.12 -6.69 17.49
N LEU A 588 -11.16 -7.38 17.97
CA LEU A 588 -12.54 -7.15 17.59
C LEU A 588 -13.35 -6.64 18.76
N GLY A 589 -14.15 -5.61 18.51
CA GLY A 589 -14.95 -5.00 19.55
C GLY A 589 -15.86 -3.88 19.03
N CYS A 590 -16.32 -3.05 19.95
CA CYS A 590 -17.10 -1.87 19.68
C CYS A 590 -17.00 -0.87 20.84
N ASP A 591 -17.55 0.33 20.63
CA ASP A 591 -17.67 1.34 21.67
C ASP A 591 -18.61 0.92 22.81
N LEU A 592 -18.33 1.42 24.01
CA LEU A 592 -19.19 1.19 25.17
C LEU A 592 -20.58 1.84 24.97
N PRO A 593 -21.68 1.14 25.34
CA PRO A 593 -23.02 1.69 25.23
C PRO A 593 -23.18 2.94 26.09
N GLY A 594 -23.69 4.02 25.50
CA GLY A 594 -23.99 5.30 26.19
C GLY A 594 -22.97 6.43 26.00
N ARG A 595 -21.87 6.22 25.27
CA ARG A 595 -21.03 7.33 24.78
C ARG A 595 -21.50 7.76 23.38
N THR A 596 -22.32 8.81 23.30
CA THR A 596 -22.44 9.59 22.06
C THR A 596 -21.19 10.46 21.95
N PHE A 597 -20.40 10.27 20.90
CA PHE A 597 -19.21 11.09 20.69
C PHE A 597 -19.62 12.54 20.42
N SER A 598 -19.09 13.46 21.23
CA SER A 598 -18.81 14.83 20.80
C SER A 598 -17.56 14.80 19.91
N ASP A 599 -17.42 15.82 19.06
CA ASP A 599 -16.45 16.00 17.96
C ASP A 599 -14.94 15.75 18.25
N ALA A 600 -14.56 15.36 19.47
CA ALA A 600 -13.18 15.18 19.92
C ALA A 600 -12.44 13.96 19.31
N PHE A 601 -13.14 13.00 18.70
CA PHE A 601 -12.49 11.82 18.08
C PHE A 601 -11.89 12.14 16.70
N ILE A 602 -12.48 13.10 15.98
CA ILE A 602 -11.93 13.64 14.73
C ILE A 602 -10.62 14.39 15.05
N ASP A 603 -10.60 15.16 16.14
CA ASP A 603 -9.42 15.92 16.54
C ASP A 603 -8.23 15.04 16.96
N LEU A 604 -8.44 13.87 17.58
CA LEU A 604 -7.33 12.96 17.92
C LEU A 604 -6.72 12.27 16.69
N CYS A 605 -7.56 11.86 15.73
CA CYS A 605 -7.08 11.30 14.46
C CYS A 605 -6.30 12.36 13.64
N VAL A 606 -6.81 13.59 13.58
CA VAL A 606 -6.13 14.71 12.91
C VAL A 606 -4.83 15.10 13.64
N ALA A 607 -4.81 15.08 14.97
CA ALA A 607 -3.61 15.42 15.76
C ALA A 607 -2.50 14.35 15.66
N GLN A 608 -2.83 13.07 15.59
CA GLN A 608 -1.83 12.01 15.41
C GLN A 608 -1.28 11.92 13.98
N LEU A 609 -2.09 12.23 12.96
CA LEU A 609 -1.63 12.31 11.56
C LEU A 609 -0.64 13.47 11.33
N SER A 610 -0.70 14.52 12.16
CA SER A 610 0.24 15.66 12.11
C SER A 610 1.68 15.27 12.51
N ILE A 611 1.88 14.11 13.14
CA ILE A 611 3.20 13.67 13.64
C ILE A 611 3.94 12.80 12.60
N ILE A 612 3.23 12.21 11.63
CA ILE A 612 3.83 11.40 10.55
C ILE A 612 4.49 12.31 9.48
N HIS A 613 4.29 13.63 9.54
CA HIS A 613 4.84 14.59 8.59
C HIS A 613 6.13 15.32 9.07
N ILE A 614 6.83 14.80 10.09
CA ILE A 614 8.09 15.40 10.60
C ILE A 614 9.27 14.41 10.61
N GLU A 615 9.19 13.24 9.97
CA GLU A 615 10.39 12.40 9.72
C GLU A 615 10.64 12.13 8.24
#